data_AF-A0A1M5KVL1-F1
#
_entry.id   AF-A0A1M5KVL1-F1
#
_cell.length_a   1.000
_cell.length_b   1.000
_cell.length_c   1.000
_cell.angle_alpha   90.00
_cell.angle_beta   90.00
_cell.angle_gamma   90.00
#
_symmetry.space_group_name_H-M   'P 1'
#
loop_
_entity.id
_entity.type
_entity.pdbx_description
1 polymer ?
#
loop_
_entity_poly.entity_id
_entity_poly.type
_entity_poly.pdbx_seq_one_letter_code
_entity_poly.pdbx_strand_id
1 'polypeptide(L)'
;MAHASLTQRCDMYKDQEITVTIFPFESLTKADGQDIFCKTFYTDLLTELSRFRQFGIVGGESGQAPGDHSDYAIKGSFRFQADTLRINAQLLNNTTGQVVWAERYEGDQDSIVALEEDVLTAIVSTLQMQLNTDVLARIRKKDPLQLSAYEHWLMGMEEIKKGTVEADGYARQHFEHAIAIDPLYSLAYSGMSLTYFNEWSCQLWDRWDMSHKGAYDWAQKAIELDEQNYVAALVLGRVHLYEGEYETAEHYLRRALRLNGNDADTLIQIASCLVFLGHADEAASLFDKVIQRNPLYAELHRHVHAHIALEQGDFQRCIALGSTQKAPWVDFPNMMAAAYYAVGDLEKMHQSWQAFLSEFQKKIVHGAEVDPQQALQWVINVNPYKGRSRMEPFWKFISGSEVSFSSRVFQKVVPTVLKNSFFEEHGLWQITYEGHTIRLAAAKGFQDLATMLKHPGKEFHCTALMGSGFATTPEFVFDEKARRSYQQRIQELQEEISLSENNNDHEQRARLSREYEHLVEHLSASIGIKGRIRKSHDSIEKARSAVTWRIRNAIQKIAGAHPALGKHLSRSIRTGLFCRYTPEKEVPWTFSGK
;
A
#
# COMPACT_ATOMS: atom_id res chain seq x y z
N MET A 1 -38.47 16.38 -14.09
CA MET A 1 -37.94 16.29 -12.72
C MET A 1 -36.83 15.26 -12.53
N ALA A 2 -36.64 14.27 -13.43
CA ALA A 2 -35.51 13.33 -13.35
C ALA A 2 -34.16 13.87 -13.90
N HIS A 3 -34.17 14.95 -14.69
CA HIS A 3 -32.94 15.56 -15.20
C HIS A 3 -32.21 16.45 -14.17
N ALA A 4 -32.92 16.95 -13.16
CA ALA A 4 -32.35 17.85 -12.16
C ALA A 4 -31.54 17.11 -11.08
N SER A 5 -31.82 15.83 -10.82
CA SER A 5 -31.14 15.05 -9.78
C SER A 5 -29.79 14.46 -10.21
N LEU A 6 -29.52 14.37 -11.52
CA LEU A 6 -28.21 13.95 -12.05
C LEU A 6 -27.23 15.14 -12.13
N THR A 7 -27.71 16.31 -12.53
CA THR A 7 -26.91 17.55 -12.56
C THR A 7 -26.53 18.00 -11.15
N GLN A 8 -27.44 17.87 -10.18
CA GLN A 8 -27.17 18.22 -8.78
C GLN A 8 -26.21 17.25 -8.06
N ARG A 9 -26.01 16.03 -8.61
CA ARG A 9 -24.91 15.14 -8.20
C ARG A 9 -23.60 15.52 -8.89
N CYS A 10 -23.60 15.96 -10.14
CA CYS A 10 -22.38 16.41 -10.83
C CYS A 10 -21.77 17.69 -10.23
N ASP A 11 -22.59 18.61 -9.71
CA ASP A 11 -22.10 19.89 -9.21
C ASP A 11 -21.47 19.83 -7.79
N MET A 12 -21.70 18.75 -7.02
CA MET A 12 -21.03 18.54 -5.72
C MET A 12 -19.71 17.78 -5.79
N TYR A 13 -19.41 17.12 -6.93
CA TYR A 13 -18.15 16.39 -7.19
C TYR A 13 -17.19 17.16 -8.10
N LYS A 14 -17.55 18.37 -8.53
CA LYS A 14 -16.80 19.20 -9.49
C LYS A 14 -15.38 19.58 -9.05
N ASP A 15 -15.02 19.39 -7.78
CA ASP A 15 -13.71 19.78 -7.22
C ASP A 15 -12.72 18.61 -7.03
N GLN A 16 -12.99 17.38 -7.53
CA GLN A 16 -12.26 16.19 -7.05
C GLN A 16 -11.49 15.36 -8.10
N GLU A 17 -11.73 15.54 -9.39
CA GLU A 17 -11.02 14.82 -10.48
C GLU A 17 -10.32 15.80 -11.44
N ILE A 18 -9.13 15.45 -11.92
CA ILE A 18 -8.46 16.24 -12.97
C ILE A 18 -9.21 16.02 -14.27
N THR A 19 -9.71 17.12 -14.83
CA THR A 19 -10.52 17.11 -16.04
C THR A 19 -9.70 17.52 -17.26
N VAL A 20 -9.85 16.76 -18.34
CA VAL A 20 -9.11 16.99 -19.60
C VAL A 20 -10.09 17.10 -20.73
N THR A 21 -10.13 18.26 -21.39
CA THR A 21 -10.92 18.45 -22.60
C THR A 21 -10.11 18.11 -23.83
N ILE A 22 -10.63 17.26 -24.71
CA ILE A 22 -10.03 16.98 -26.02
C ILE A 22 -10.79 17.77 -27.06
N PHE A 23 -10.11 18.62 -27.82
CA PHE A 23 -10.71 19.33 -28.95
C PHE A 23 -10.54 18.54 -30.26
N PRO A 24 -11.51 18.63 -31.19
CA PRO A 24 -11.33 18.08 -32.53
C PRO A 24 -10.07 18.66 -33.17
N PHE A 25 -9.23 17.79 -33.73
CA PHE A 25 -8.00 18.21 -34.38
C PHE A 25 -8.34 18.93 -35.69
N GLU A 26 -7.72 20.10 -35.89
CA GLU A 26 -8.01 20.94 -37.05
C GLU A 26 -7.28 20.42 -38.30
N SER A 27 -7.98 20.25 -39.41
CA SER A 27 -7.31 20.06 -40.71
C SER A 27 -6.88 21.41 -41.27
N LEU A 28 -5.57 21.61 -41.44
CA LEU A 28 -5.00 22.83 -42.01
C LEU A 28 -4.98 22.81 -43.55
N THR A 29 -5.43 21.71 -44.16
CA THR A 29 -5.48 21.50 -45.60
C THR A 29 -6.89 21.16 -46.04
N LYS A 30 -7.31 21.64 -47.21
CA LYS A 30 -8.66 21.40 -47.76
C LYS A 30 -8.58 20.28 -48.80
N ALA A 31 -9.11 19.10 -48.48
CA ALA A 31 -9.37 18.03 -49.44
C ALA A 31 -10.50 17.10 -48.95
N ASP A 32 -11.18 16.44 -49.88
CA ASP A 32 -12.27 15.51 -49.59
C ASP A 32 -11.77 14.28 -48.81
N GLY A 33 -12.49 13.86 -47.77
CA GLY A 33 -12.20 12.67 -46.96
C GLY A 33 -11.29 12.89 -45.74
N GLN A 34 -10.53 13.99 -45.68
CA GLN A 34 -9.64 14.31 -44.53
C GLN A 34 -10.43 14.61 -43.24
N ASP A 35 -11.62 15.19 -43.35
CA ASP A 35 -12.46 15.52 -42.20
C ASP A 35 -12.97 14.26 -41.47
N ILE A 36 -13.19 13.16 -42.21
CA ILE A 36 -13.59 11.87 -41.62
C ILE A 36 -12.42 11.31 -40.79
N PHE A 37 -11.21 11.32 -41.35
CA PHE A 37 -10.00 10.88 -40.65
C PHE A 37 -9.77 11.67 -39.36
N CYS A 38 -9.79 13.01 -39.41
CA CYS A 38 -9.61 13.85 -38.22
C CYS A 38 -10.67 13.56 -37.14
N LYS A 39 -11.92 13.27 -37.54
CA LYS A 39 -13.02 12.94 -36.63
C LYS A 39 -12.88 11.54 -36.03
N THR A 40 -12.43 10.56 -36.80
CA THR A 40 -12.13 9.21 -36.32
C THR A 40 -11.02 9.27 -35.29
N PHE A 41 -9.88 9.87 -35.63
CA PHE A 41 -8.76 10.07 -34.71
C PHE A 41 -9.17 10.75 -33.40
N TYR A 42 -9.98 11.80 -33.49
CA TYR A 42 -10.54 12.47 -32.31
C TYR A 42 -11.39 11.54 -31.43
N THR A 43 -12.25 10.73 -32.06
CA THR A 43 -13.12 9.77 -31.36
C THR A 43 -12.31 8.66 -30.70
N ASP A 44 -11.27 8.19 -31.38
CA ASP A 44 -10.38 7.14 -30.87
C ASP A 44 -9.51 7.68 -29.73
N LEU A 45 -9.01 8.92 -29.83
CA LEU A 45 -8.28 9.57 -28.76
C LEU A 45 -9.13 9.77 -27.50
N LEU A 46 -10.40 10.15 -27.67
CA LEU A 46 -11.36 10.24 -26.57
C LEU A 46 -11.58 8.87 -25.94
N THR A 47 -11.78 7.84 -26.77
CA THR A 47 -12.00 6.46 -26.31
C THR A 47 -10.80 5.94 -25.52
N GLU A 48 -9.59 6.06 -26.05
CA GLU A 48 -8.38 5.54 -25.42
C GLU A 48 -7.99 6.29 -24.15
N LEU A 49 -8.12 7.63 -24.11
CA LEU A 49 -7.89 8.39 -22.89
C LEU A 49 -8.93 8.11 -21.80
N SER A 50 -10.18 7.77 -22.16
CA SER A 50 -11.23 7.45 -21.18
C SER A 50 -10.94 6.16 -20.37
N ARG A 51 -10.02 5.31 -20.86
CA ARG A 51 -9.55 4.11 -20.14
C ARG A 51 -8.70 4.46 -18.92
N PHE A 52 -8.13 5.66 -18.86
CA PHE A 52 -7.44 6.17 -17.68
C PHE A 52 -8.46 6.70 -16.68
N ARG A 53 -8.85 5.82 -15.75
CA ARG A 53 -9.90 6.06 -14.75
C ARG A 53 -9.59 7.22 -13.79
N GLN A 54 -8.35 7.71 -13.77
CA GLN A 54 -7.95 8.86 -12.96
C GLN A 54 -8.27 10.23 -13.56
N PHE A 55 -8.71 10.30 -14.83
CA PHE A 55 -8.99 11.56 -15.52
C PHE A 55 -10.45 11.65 -15.98
N GLY A 56 -11.08 12.79 -15.75
CA GLY A 56 -12.37 13.12 -16.34
C GLY A 56 -12.20 13.61 -17.77
N ILE A 57 -12.45 12.74 -18.76
CA ILE A 57 -12.31 13.10 -20.18
C ILE A 57 -13.60 13.74 -20.71
N VAL A 58 -13.46 14.92 -21.33
CA VAL A 58 -14.57 15.68 -21.91
C VAL A 58 -14.29 15.94 -23.40
N GLY A 59 -15.26 15.64 -24.25
CA GLY A 59 -15.20 16.04 -25.66
C GLY A 59 -15.53 17.52 -25.82
N GLY A 60 -14.60 18.30 -26.39
CA GLY A 60 -14.83 19.70 -26.77
C GLY A 60 -15.45 19.84 -28.16
N GLU A 61 -16.04 21.00 -28.43
CA GLU A 61 -16.57 21.34 -29.77
C GLU A 61 -15.61 22.26 -30.54
N SER A 62 -15.58 22.13 -31.87
CA SER A 62 -14.76 22.98 -32.74
C SER A 62 -15.14 24.46 -32.58
N GLY A 63 -14.15 25.33 -32.39
CA GLY A 63 -14.36 26.78 -32.25
C GLY A 63 -14.76 27.25 -30.85
N GLN A 64 -14.99 26.35 -29.88
CA GLN A 64 -15.07 26.75 -28.47
C GLN A 64 -13.69 27.15 -27.95
N ALA A 65 -13.64 28.25 -27.19
CA ALA A 65 -12.45 28.62 -26.46
C ALA A 65 -12.16 27.57 -25.38
N PRO A 66 -10.87 27.23 -25.11
CA PRO A 66 -10.52 26.46 -23.93
C PRO A 66 -10.86 27.32 -22.71
N GLY A 67 -11.99 27.02 -22.09
CA GLY A 67 -12.55 27.85 -21.04
C GLY A 67 -14.04 27.69 -21.00
N ASP A 68 -14.48 26.72 -20.19
CA ASP A 68 -15.30 27.15 -19.06
C ASP A 68 -15.26 26.19 -17.85
N HIS A 69 -14.74 24.94 -17.97
CA HIS A 69 -14.83 23.98 -16.83
C HIS A 69 -13.72 22.92 -16.69
N SER A 70 -12.61 22.93 -17.46
CA SER A 70 -11.57 21.86 -17.37
C SER A 70 -10.17 22.32 -17.03
N ASP A 71 -9.43 21.48 -16.28
CA ASP A 71 -8.05 21.74 -15.83
C ASP A 71 -7.04 21.76 -16.98
N TYR A 72 -7.21 20.84 -17.93
CA TYR A 72 -6.32 20.67 -19.08
C TYR A 72 -7.09 20.62 -20.40
N ALA A 73 -6.40 20.96 -21.48
CA ALA A 73 -6.90 20.82 -22.83
C ALA A 73 -5.89 20.16 -23.76
N ILE A 74 -6.37 19.26 -24.62
CA ILE A 74 -5.60 18.67 -25.71
C ILE A 74 -6.08 19.28 -27.02
N LYS A 75 -5.12 19.81 -27.78
CA LYS A 75 -5.36 20.36 -29.11
C LYS A 75 -4.39 19.78 -30.10
N GLY A 76 -4.78 19.79 -31.37
CA GLY A 76 -3.87 19.40 -32.42
C GLY A 76 -4.35 19.78 -33.80
N SER A 77 -3.50 19.50 -34.77
CA SER A 77 -3.77 19.80 -36.16
C SER A 77 -3.16 18.75 -37.09
N PHE A 78 -3.82 18.53 -38.20
CA PHE A 78 -3.36 17.72 -39.31
C PHE A 78 -2.96 18.60 -40.48
N ARG A 79 -1.90 18.20 -41.18
CA ARG A 79 -1.49 18.79 -42.45
C ARG A 79 -1.13 17.68 -43.42
N PHE A 80 -1.90 17.61 -44.50
CA PHE A 80 -1.71 16.64 -45.57
C PHE A 80 -0.98 17.32 -46.74
N GLN A 81 0.22 16.86 -47.06
CA GLN A 81 1.01 17.28 -48.24
C GLN A 81 1.25 16.05 -49.11
N ALA A 82 1.28 16.19 -50.44
CA ALA A 82 1.35 15.10 -51.44
C ALA A 82 1.59 13.68 -50.90
N ASP A 83 2.80 13.40 -50.37
CA ASP A 83 3.19 12.07 -49.85
C ASP A 83 3.45 12.05 -48.33
N THR A 84 3.16 13.13 -47.60
CA THR A 84 3.42 13.24 -46.15
C THR A 84 2.20 13.72 -45.35
N LEU A 85 1.96 13.06 -44.21
CA LEU A 85 1.04 13.50 -43.17
C LEU A 85 1.85 14.04 -41.99
N ARG A 86 1.53 15.26 -41.56
CA ARG A 86 2.06 15.85 -40.34
C ARG A 86 0.96 16.09 -39.33
N ILE A 87 1.20 15.64 -38.10
CA ILE A 87 0.29 15.74 -36.97
C ILE A 87 0.98 16.56 -35.89
N ASN A 88 0.36 17.63 -35.41
CA ASN A 88 0.81 18.34 -34.21
C ASN A 88 -0.18 18.07 -33.08
N ALA A 89 0.33 17.78 -31.89
CA ALA A 89 -0.46 17.61 -30.69
C ALA A 89 0.13 18.44 -29.54
N GLN A 90 -0.73 18.99 -28.69
CA GLN A 90 -0.36 19.84 -27.58
C GLN A 90 -1.23 19.56 -26.36
N LEU A 91 -0.61 19.55 -25.19
CA LEU A 91 -1.26 19.55 -23.89
C LEU A 91 -1.11 20.93 -23.25
N LEU A 92 -2.25 21.53 -22.90
CA LEU A 92 -2.35 22.84 -22.29
C LEU A 92 -2.85 22.68 -20.86
N ASN A 93 -2.23 23.39 -19.92
CA ASN A 93 -2.77 23.57 -18.58
C ASN A 93 -3.63 24.84 -18.59
N ASN A 94 -4.95 24.71 -18.49
CA ASN A 94 -5.88 25.84 -18.57
C ASN A 94 -5.84 26.70 -17.30
N THR A 95 -5.43 26.13 -16.15
CA THR A 95 -5.28 26.89 -14.90
C THR A 95 -4.13 27.90 -14.98
N THR A 96 -3.02 27.54 -15.64
CA THR A 96 -1.81 28.39 -15.75
C THR A 96 -1.67 29.08 -17.10
N GLY A 97 -2.40 28.62 -18.12
CA GLY A 97 -2.27 29.05 -19.51
C GLY A 97 -1.00 28.55 -20.21
N GLN A 98 -0.25 27.61 -19.62
CA GLN A 98 1.01 27.12 -20.16
C GLN A 98 0.83 25.90 -21.08
N VAL A 99 1.70 25.78 -22.07
CA VAL A 99 1.89 24.56 -22.86
C VAL A 99 2.74 23.61 -22.02
N VAL A 100 2.14 22.51 -21.55
CA VAL A 100 2.82 21.48 -20.75
C VAL A 100 3.67 20.60 -21.64
N TRP A 101 3.14 20.24 -22.81
CA TRP A 101 3.80 19.38 -23.78
C TRP A 101 3.31 19.70 -25.19
N ALA A 102 4.19 19.56 -26.17
CA ALA A 102 3.87 19.70 -27.58
C ALA A 102 4.80 18.79 -28.40
N GLU A 103 4.22 18.08 -29.36
CA GLU A 103 4.97 17.18 -30.22
C GLU A 103 4.45 17.18 -31.65
N ARG A 104 5.34 16.83 -32.57
CA ARG A 104 5.07 16.76 -33.99
C ARG A 104 5.44 15.37 -34.50
N TYR A 105 4.46 14.72 -35.11
CA TYR A 105 4.60 13.44 -35.79
C TYR A 105 4.54 13.65 -37.29
N GLU A 106 5.33 12.87 -38.02
CA GLU A 106 5.42 12.94 -39.48
C GLU A 106 5.59 11.53 -40.04
N GLY A 107 4.84 11.21 -41.09
CA GLY A 107 4.95 9.93 -41.77
C GLY A 107 4.36 9.98 -43.17
N ASP A 108 4.54 8.88 -43.90
CA ASP A 108 4.04 8.71 -45.25
C ASP A 108 2.51 8.57 -45.27
N GLN A 109 1.85 9.20 -46.23
CA GLN A 109 0.40 9.05 -46.41
C GLN A 109 -0.01 7.61 -46.76
N ASP A 110 0.84 6.86 -47.48
CA ASP A 110 0.55 5.46 -47.82
C ASP A 110 0.51 4.55 -46.57
N SER A 111 1.10 5.01 -45.47
CA SER A 111 1.11 4.33 -44.17
C SER A 111 0.20 5.02 -43.13
N ILE A 112 -0.78 5.81 -43.58
CA ILE A 112 -1.60 6.66 -42.70
C ILE A 112 -2.26 5.90 -41.54
N VAL A 113 -2.76 4.68 -41.77
CA VAL A 113 -3.42 3.87 -40.73
C VAL A 113 -2.42 3.44 -39.65
N ALA A 114 -1.24 2.98 -40.06
CA ALA A 114 -0.19 2.61 -39.11
C ALA A 114 0.31 3.84 -38.34
N LEU A 115 0.50 4.97 -39.04
CA LEU A 115 0.86 6.23 -38.41
C LEU A 115 -0.22 6.71 -37.42
N GLU A 116 -1.50 6.55 -37.75
CA GLU A 116 -2.62 6.92 -36.89
C GLU A 116 -2.57 6.13 -35.58
N GLU A 117 -2.47 4.81 -35.65
CA GLU A 117 -2.39 3.94 -34.46
C GLU A 117 -1.15 4.25 -33.61
N ASP A 118 0.01 4.44 -34.24
CA ASP A 118 1.27 4.75 -33.56
C ASP A 118 1.19 6.12 -32.85
N VAL A 119 0.66 7.13 -33.54
CA VAL A 119 0.56 8.49 -33.01
C VAL A 119 -0.51 8.60 -31.94
N LEU A 120 -1.68 8.00 -32.15
CA LEU A 120 -2.73 7.91 -31.14
C LEU A 120 -2.16 7.33 -29.84
N THR A 121 -1.46 6.21 -29.98
CA THR A 121 -0.93 5.50 -28.84
C THR A 121 0.21 6.26 -28.15
N ALA A 122 1.11 6.87 -28.91
CA ALA A 122 2.19 7.71 -28.40
C ALA A 122 1.64 8.92 -27.63
N ILE A 123 0.60 9.57 -28.16
CA ILE A 123 -0.09 10.68 -27.52
C ILE A 123 -0.71 10.21 -26.20
N VAL A 124 -1.52 9.14 -26.22
CA VAL A 124 -2.20 8.63 -25.01
C VAL A 124 -1.22 8.31 -23.88
N SER A 125 -0.16 7.54 -24.17
CA SER A 125 0.84 7.18 -23.16
C SER A 125 1.61 8.40 -22.65
N THR A 126 2.01 9.32 -23.54
CA THR A 126 2.78 10.50 -23.16
C THR A 126 1.94 11.48 -22.34
N LEU A 127 0.69 11.72 -22.72
CA LEU A 127 -0.20 12.64 -22.04
C LEU A 127 -0.43 12.25 -20.58
N GLN A 128 -0.67 10.98 -20.27
CA GLN A 128 -0.83 10.52 -18.89
C GLN A 128 0.40 10.84 -18.04
N MET A 129 1.60 10.63 -18.57
CA MET A 129 2.84 10.95 -17.84
C MET A 129 3.05 12.46 -17.66
N GLN A 130 2.77 13.26 -18.68
CA GLN A 130 2.92 14.71 -18.63
C GLN A 130 1.92 15.35 -17.67
N LEU A 131 0.66 14.89 -17.67
CA LEU A 131 -0.36 15.27 -16.70
C LEU A 131 0.08 14.96 -15.27
N ASN A 132 0.53 13.72 -15.01
CA ASN A 132 1.01 13.33 -13.68
C ASN A 132 2.18 14.22 -13.22
N THR A 133 3.13 14.50 -14.11
CA THR A 133 4.31 15.32 -13.81
C THR A 133 3.92 16.76 -13.46
N ASP A 134 3.04 17.38 -14.25
CA ASP A 134 2.58 18.75 -14.03
C ASP A 134 1.75 18.86 -12.74
N VAL A 135 0.84 17.91 -12.49
CA VAL A 135 0.08 17.87 -11.24
C VAL A 135 1.01 17.69 -10.04
N LEU A 136 1.97 16.76 -10.09
CA LEU A 136 2.95 16.54 -9.03
C LEU A 136 3.74 17.82 -8.70
N ALA A 137 4.19 18.56 -9.73
CA ALA A 137 4.91 19.81 -9.55
C ALA A 137 4.07 20.89 -8.84
N ARG A 138 2.75 20.89 -9.06
CA ARG A 138 1.80 21.80 -8.41
C ARG A 138 1.50 21.40 -6.96
N ILE A 139 1.16 20.13 -6.72
CA ILE A 139 0.69 19.68 -5.40
C ILE A 139 1.78 19.65 -4.34
N ARG A 140 3.05 19.49 -4.73
CA ARG A 140 4.21 19.59 -3.81
C ARG A 140 4.32 20.94 -3.09
N LYS A 141 3.62 21.97 -3.58
CA LYS A 141 3.56 23.31 -2.98
C LYS A 141 2.28 23.57 -2.18
N LYS A 142 1.30 22.67 -2.23
CA LYS A 142 0.02 22.78 -1.51
C LYS A 142 0.15 22.25 -0.08
N ASP A 143 -0.72 22.74 0.80
CA ASP A 143 -0.95 22.09 2.10
C ASP A 143 -1.58 20.70 1.87
N PRO A 144 -1.04 19.62 2.46
CA PRO A 144 -1.61 18.28 2.37
C PRO A 144 -3.11 18.19 2.70
N LEU A 145 -3.63 19.06 3.57
CA LEU A 145 -5.06 19.10 3.93
C LEU A 145 -5.96 19.64 2.82
N GLN A 146 -5.38 20.20 1.75
CA GLN A 146 -6.08 20.79 0.61
C GLN A 146 -6.03 19.89 -0.64
N LEU A 147 -5.46 18.69 -0.54
CA LEU A 147 -5.35 17.77 -1.67
C LEU A 147 -6.68 17.06 -1.93
N SER A 148 -7.01 16.86 -3.21
CA SER A 148 -8.14 16.01 -3.61
C SER A 148 -7.80 14.52 -3.44
N ALA A 149 -8.81 13.64 -3.60
CA ALA A 149 -8.60 12.19 -3.59
C ALA A 149 -7.60 11.73 -4.66
N TYR A 150 -7.69 12.30 -5.87
CA TYR A 150 -6.73 12.04 -6.94
C TYR A 150 -5.32 12.55 -6.61
N GLU A 151 -5.18 13.76 -6.07
CA GLU A 151 -3.87 14.32 -5.73
C GLU A 151 -3.19 13.52 -4.62
N HIS A 152 -3.95 13.03 -3.62
CA HIS A 152 -3.45 12.08 -2.64
C HIS A 152 -3.06 10.74 -3.27
N TRP A 153 -3.89 10.18 -4.15
CA TRP A 153 -3.55 8.94 -4.84
C TRP A 153 -2.26 9.07 -5.65
N LEU A 154 -2.08 10.18 -6.39
CA LEU A 154 -0.88 10.43 -7.17
C LEU A 154 0.38 10.54 -6.29
N MET A 155 0.27 11.21 -5.14
CA MET A 155 1.35 11.23 -4.13
C MET A 155 1.68 9.82 -3.61
N GLY A 156 0.65 9.01 -3.32
CA GLY A 156 0.84 7.63 -2.90
C GLY A 156 1.55 6.77 -3.95
N MET A 157 1.21 6.94 -5.23
CA MET A 157 1.90 6.26 -6.34
C MET A 157 3.36 6.70 -6.49
N GLU A 158 3.68 7.98 -6.24
CA GLU A 158 5.06 8.48 -6.23
C GLU A 158 5.87 7.89 -5.06
N GLU A 159 5.26 7.70 -3.89
CA GLU A 159 5.89 7.00 -2.77
C GLU A 159 6.18 5.53 -3.10
N ILE A 160 5.23 4.81 -3.71
CA ILE A 160 5.40 3.41 -4.13
C ILE A 160 6.64 3.23 -5.02
N LYS A 161 6.89 4.17 -5.93
CA LYS A 161 8.04 4.11 -6.86
C LYS A 161 9.41 4.09 -6.15
N LYS A 162 9.48 4.49 -4.88
CA LYS A 162 10.73 4.44 -4.09
C LYS A 162 11.09 3.01 -3.65
N GLY A 163 10.12 2.10 -3.61
CA GLY A 163 10.37 0.67 -3.39
C GLY A 163 10.94 0.30 -2.01
N THR A 164 10.56 1.02 -0.95
CA THR A 164 10.94 0.68 0.44
C THR A 164 9.70 0.53 1.33
N VAL A 165 9.86 -0.20 2.44
CA VAL A 165 8.77 -0.47 3.40
C VAL A 165 8.25 0.84 4.00
N GLU A 166 9.15 1.77 4.29
CA GLU A 166 8.79 3.09 4.81
C GLU A 166 7.97 3.87 3.79
N ALA A 167 8.37 3.83 2.52
CA ALA A 167 7.66 4.48 1.44
C ALA A 167 6.27 3.87 1.20
N ASP A 168 6.14 2.54 1.25
CA ASP A 168 4.84 1.85 1.21
C ASP A 168 3.95 2.25 2.42
N GLY A 169 4.55 2.52 3.58
CA GLY A 169 3.88 3.11 4.74
C GLY A 169 3.33 4.53 4.48
N TYR A 170 4.13 5.41 3.88
CA TYR A 170 3.68 6.76 3.50
C TYR A 170 2.63 6.73 2.39
N ALA A 171 2.78 5.83 1.42
CA ALA A 171 1.81 5.63 0.35
C ALA A 171 0.43 5.25 0.90
N ARG A 172 0.37 4.30 1.85
CA ARG A 172 -0.89 3.93 2.51
C ARG A 172 -1.55 5.10 3.22
N GLN A 173 -0.78 5.96 3.89
CA GLN A 173 -1.35 7.17 4.51
C GLN A 173 -2.04 8.02 3.45
N HIS A 174 -1.40 8.27 2.30
CA HIS A 174 -2.04 9.03 1.23
C HIS A 174 -3.30 8.36 0.68
N PHE A 175 -3.29 7.05 0.47
CA PHE A 175 -4.50 6.34 0.02
C PHE A 175 -5.61 6.32 1.08
N GLU A 176 -5.28 6.23 2.36
CA GLU A 176 -6.25 6.37 3.46
C GLU A 176 -6.92 7.74 3.47
N HIS A 177 -6.16 8.82 3.23
CA HIS A 177 -6.73 10.17 3.08
C HIS A 177 -7.63 10.26 1.84
N ALA A 178 -7.22 9.69 0.71
CA ALA A 178 -8.05 9.63 -0.50
C ALA A 178 -9.38 8.90 -0.24
N ILE A 179 -9.36 7.75 0.45
CA ILE A 179 -10.55 6.99 0.85
C ILE A 179 -11.42 7.76 1.85
N ALA A 180 -10.81 8.53 2.76
CA ALA A 180 -11.54 9.36 3.70
C ALA A 180 -12.28 10.53 3.01
N ILE A 181 -11.71 11.07 1.93
CA ILE A 181 -12.32 12.12 1.10
C ILE A 181 -13.44 11.53 0.23
N ASP A 182 -13.14 10.44 -0.49
CA ASP A 182 -14.11 9.73 -1.31
C ASP A 182 -14.01 8.20 -1.09
N PRO A 183 -14.93 7.63 -0.27
CA PRO A 183 -14.95 6.20 0.00
C PRO A 183 -15.20 5.31 -1.24
N LEU A 184 -15.67 5.88 -2.36
CA LEU A 184 -15.92 5.14 -3.61
C LEU A 184 -14.74 5.22 -4.58
N TYR A 185 -13.66 5.94 -4.23
CA TYR A 185 -12.51 6.15 -5.10
C TYR A 185 -11.65 4.89 -5.27
N SER A 186 -12.05 4.02 -6.21
CA SER A 186 -11.50 2.67 -6.40
C SER A 186 -9.96 2.62 -6.60
N LEU A 187 -9.38 3.67 -7.16
CA LEU A 187 -7.94 3.78 -7.40
C LEU A 187 -7.13 3.80 -6.10
N ALA A 188 -7.64 4.42 -5.03
CA ALA A 188 -6.98 4.38 -3.72
C ALA A 188 -6.96 2.97 -3.10
N TYR A 189 -8.01 2.18 -3.31
CA TYR A 189 -8.03 0.77 -2.88
C TYR A 189 -7.02 -0.08 -3.66
N SER A 190 -6.82 0.22 -4.95
CA SER A 190 -5.77 -0.43 -5.76
C SER A 190 -4.37 -0.03 -5.28
N GLY A 191 -4.18 1.24 -4.92
CA GLY A 191 -2.96 1.73 -4.28
C GLY A 191 -2.66 1.01 -2.96
N MET A 192 -3.66 0.88 -2.09
CA MET A 192 -3.55 0.09 -0.84
C MET A 192 -3.09 -1.34 -1.14
N SER A 193 -3.77 -2.02 -2.06
CA SER A 193 -3.39 -3.37 -2.49
C SER A 193 -1.94 -3.46 -2.96
N LEU A 194 -1.49 -2.51 -3.78
CA LEU A 194 -0.15 -2.49 -4.33
C LEU A 194 0.93 -2.36 -3.24
N THR A 195 0.69 -1.57 -2.19
CA THR A 195 1.63 -1.46 -1.05
C THR A 195 1.76 -2.78 -0.29
N TYR A 196 0.66 -3.49 -0.07
CA TYR A 196 0.70 -4.81 0.57
C TYR A 196 1.35 -5.86 -0.33
N PHE A 197 1.13 -5.77 -1.66
CA PHE A 197 1.81 -6.64 -2.61
C PHE A 197 3.33 -6.41 -2.59
N ASN A 198 3.80 -5.15 -2.61
CA ASN A 198 5.23 -4.84 -2.60
C ASN A 198 5.93 -5.34 -1.34
N GLU A 199 5.31 -5.16 -0.18
CA GLU A 199 5.78 -5.76 1.08
C GLU A 199 5.86 -7.28 0.95
N TRP A 200 4.80 -7.90 0.43
CA TRP A 200 4.69 -9.34 0.32
C TRP A 200 5.71 -9.97 -0.64
N SER A 201 5.89 -9.40 -1.82
CA SER A 201 6.68 -10.00 -2.90
C SER A 201 8.16 -9.64 -2.86
N CYS A 202 8.51 -8.50 -2.25
CA CYS A 202 9.85 -7.92 -2.43
C CYS A 202 10.56 -7.54 -1.12
N GLN A 203 9.84 -7.22 -0.03
CA GLN A 203 10.45 -6.46 1.08
C GLN A 203 10.29 -7.08 2.48
N LEU A 204 9.21 -7.79 2.78
CA LEU A 204 8.86 -8.30 4.12
C LEU A 204 8.30 -9.72 4.07
N TRP A 205 9.24 -10.66 3.98
CA TRP A 205 9.00 -12.10 3.89
C TRP A 205 8.52 -12.71 5.22
N ASP A 206 8.74 -12.02 6.32
CA ASP A 206 8.33 -12.37 7.69
C ASP A 206 6.83 -12.15 7.95
N ARG A 207 6.15 -11.34 7.11
CA ARG A 207 4.72 -11.01 7.23
C ARG A 207 3.85 -11.54 6.10
N TRP A 208 4.33 -12.59 5.43
CA TRP A 208 3.72 -13.25 4.26
C TRP A 208 2.18 -13.30 4.28
N ASP A 209 1.58 -13.96 5.28
CA ASP A 209 0.12 -14.16 5.34
C ASP A 209 -0.68 -12.84 5.42
N MET A 210 -0.14 -11.83 6.10
CA MET A 210 -0.84 -10.54 6.28
C MET A 210 -0.75 -9.68 5.04
N SER A 211 0.45 -9.58 4.47
CA SER A 211 0.67 -8.77 3.27
C SER A 211 0.01 -9.42 2.04
N HIS A 212 0.00 -10.75 1.95
CA HIS A 212 -0.79 -11.50 0.98
C HIS A 212 -2.29 -11.18 1.07
N LYS A 213 -2.87 -11.37 2.26
CA LYS A 213 -4.30 -11.11 2.50
C LYS A 213 -4.67 -9.66 2.20
N GLY A 214 -3.81 -8.72 2.61
CA GLY A 214 -4.00 -7.30 2.30
C GLY A 214 -3.99 -7.03 0.80
N ALA A 215 -3.02 -7.57 0.06
CA ALA A 215 -2.95 -7.41 -1.39
C ALA A 215 -4.24 -7.90 -2.07
N TYR A 216 -4.69 -9.11 -1.72
CA TYR A 216 -5.91 -9.70 -2.26
C TYR A 216 -7.18 -8.91 -1.90
N ASP A 217 -7.44 -8.70 -0.60
CA ASP A 217 -8.69 -8.09 -0.10
C ASP A 217 -8.89 -6.67 -0.65
N TRP A 218 -7.82 -5.86 -0.69
CA TRP A 218 -7.89 -4.49 -1.19
C TRP A 218 -8.09 -4.43 -2.72
N ALA A 219 -7.45 -5.33 -3.48
CA ALA A 219 -7.65 -5.39 -4.93
C ALA A 219 -9.07 -5.87 -5.27
N GLN A 220 -9.57 -6.88 -4.55
CA GLN A 220 -10.95 -7.32 -4.71
C GLN A 220 -11.91 -6.16 -4.41
N LYS A 221 -11.67 -5.41 -3.33
CA LYS A 221 -12.50 -4.25 -3.00
C LYS A 221 -12.48 -3.18 -4.08
N ALA A 222 -11.33 -2.92 -4.69
CA ALA A 222 -11.22 -1.98 -5.80
C ALA A 222 -12.06 -2.41 -7.01
N ILE A 223 -12.07 -3.69 -7.37
CA ILE A 223 -12.89 -4.23 -8.46
C ILE A 223 -14.39 -4.18 -8.12
N GLU A 224 -14.77 -4.44 -6.87
CA GLU A 224 -16.17 -4.29 -6.42
C GLU A 224 -16.67 -2.85 -6.56
N LEU A 225 -15.79 -1.86 -6.41
CA LEU A 225 -16.12 -0.44 -6.57
C LEU A 225 -16.10 0.00 -8.05
N ASP A 226 -15.14 -0.50 -8.83
CA ASP A 226 -15.04 -0.24 -10.27
C ASP A 226 -14.47 -1.47 -11.01
N GLU A 227 -15.33 -2.16 -11.76
CA GLU A 227 -14.94 -3.34 -12.54
C GLU A 227 -13.98 -3.01 -13.69
N GLN A 228 -13.86 -1.73 -14.07
CA GLN A 228 -12.94 -1.24 -15.09
C GLN A 228 -11.57 -0.86 -14.52
N ASN A 229 -11.34 -1.07 -13.22
CA ASN A 229 -10.06 -0.79 -12.58
C ASN A 229 -8.98 -1.80 -13.01
N TYR A 230 -8.23 -1.42 -14.04
CA TYR A 230 -7.20 -2.26 -14.65
C TYR A 230 -6.00 -2.48 -13.72
N VAL A 231 -5.69 -1.54 -12.82
CA VAL A 231 -4.61 -1.68 -11.83
C VAL A 231 -4.96 -2.75 -10.81
N ALA A 232 -6.20 -2.78 -10.32
CA ALA A 232 -6.67 -3.84 -9.43
C ALA A 232 -6.63 -5.22 -10.09
N ALA A 233 -7.04 -5.31 -11.37
CA ALA A 233 -6.93 -6.54 -12.15
C ALA A 233 -5.47 -6.99 -12.29
N LEU A 234 -4.54 -6.08 -12.58
CA LEU A 234 -3.11 -6.37 -12.59
C LEU A 234 -2.64 -6.94 -11.25
N VAL A 235 -2.99 -6.31 -10.13
CA VAL A 235 -2.53 -6.76 -8.82
C VAL A 235 -3.10 -8.14 -8.46
N LEU A 236 -4.37 -8.43 -8.76
CA LEU A 236 -4.90 -9.79 -8.59
C LEU A 236 -4.17 -10.81 -9.46
N GLY A 237 -3.86 -10.46 -10.71
CA GLY A 237 -3.04 -11.30 -11.59
C GLY A 237 -1.68 -11.63 -10.97
N ARG A 238 -1.02 -10.64 -10.36
CA ARG A 238 0.23 -10.84 -9.63
C ARG A 238 0.04 -11.67 -8.36
N VAL A 239 -1.05 -11.48 -7.62
CA VAL A 239 -1.35 -12.29 -6.43
C VAL A 239 -1.48 -13.77 -6.78
N HIS A 240 -2.34 -14.09 -7.73
CA HIS A 240 -2.52 -15.47 -8.19
C HIS A 240 -1.24 -16.05 -8.80
N LEU A 241 -0.40 -15.24 -9.47
CA LEU A 241 0.88 -15.69 -9.99
C LEU A 241 1.79 -16.18 -8.86
N TYR A 242 1.92 -15.38 -7.80
CA TYR A 242 2.74 -15.74 -6.64
C TYR A 242 2.09 -16.85 -5.80
N GLU A 243 0.78 -17.07 -5.87
CA GLU A 243 0.14 -18.25 -5.30
C GLU A 243 0.34 -19.53 -6.14
N GLY A 244 0.87 -19.42 -7.36
CA GLY A 244 1.02 -20.53 -8.30
C GLY A 244 -0.28 -20.89 -9.05
N GLU A 245 -1.32 -20.06 -8.94
CA GLU A 245 -2.58 -20.19 -9.66
C GLU A 245 -2.45 -19.57 -11.07
N TYR A 246 -1.60 -20.17 -11.89
CA TYR A 246 -1.11 -19.56 -13.13
C TYR A 246 -2.21 -19.22 -14.15
N GLU A 247 -3.23 -20.07 -14.30
CA GLU A 247 -4.36 -19.82 -15.21
C GLU A 247 -5.19 -18.62 -14.75
N THR A 248 -5.44 -18.50 -13.45
CA THR A 248 -6.16 -17.37 -12.84
C THR A 248 -5.33 -16.09 -12.96
N ALA A 249 -4.02 -16.19 -12.71
CA ALA A 249 -3.07 -15.10 -12.89
C ALA A 249 -3.12 -14.53 -14.30
N GLU A 250 -2.96 -15.40 -15.31
CA GLU A 250 -3.01 -15.02 -16.72
C GLU A 250 -4.36 -14.40 -17.11
N HIS A 251 -5.48 -14.95 -16.61
CA HIS A 251 -6.81 -14.38 -16.85
C HIS A 251 -6.89 -12.90 -16.44
N TYR A 252 -6.45 -12.58 -15.22
CA TYR A 252 -6.49 -11.22 -14.68
C TYR A 252 -5.49 -10.28 -15.36
N LEU A 253 -4.28 -10.76 -15.67
CA LEU A 253 -3.29 -9.97 -16.44
C LEU A 253 -3.82 -9.62 -17.83
N ARG A 254 -4.42 -10.59 -18.54
CA ARG A 254 -5.05 -10.35 -19.84
C ARG A 254 -6.28 -9.45 -19.73
N ARG A 255 -7.02 -9.50 -18.62
CA ARG A 255 -8.10 -8.55 -18.33
C ARG A 255 -7.56 -7.13 -18.20
N ALA A 256 -6.49 -6.93 -17.43
CA ALA A 256 -5.86 -5.61 -17.30
C ALA A 256 -5.45 -5.02 -18.66
N LEU A 257 -4.83 -5.83 -19.54
CA LEU A 257 -4.49 -5.41 -20.92
C LEU A 257 -5.72 -4.99 -21.74
N ARG A 258 -6.84 -5.73 -21.64
CA ARG A 258 -8.08 -5.38 -22.37
C ARG A 258 -8.70 -4.09 -21.85
N LEU A 259 -8.62 -3.85 -20.54
CA LEU A 259 -9.15 -2.66 -19.90
C LEU A 259 -8.32 -1.43 -20.30
N ASN A 260 -6.99 -1.48 -20.13
CA ASN A 260 -6.10 -0.42 -20.55
C ASN A 260 -4.76 -0.98 -21.07
N GLY A 261 -4.58 -0.93 -22.39
CA GLY A 261 -3.35 -1.36 -23.07
C GLY A 261 -2.32 -0.26 -23.29
N ASN A 262 -2.55 0.94 -22.74
CA ASN A 262 -1.74 2.14 -23.01
C ASN A 262 -1.06 2.73 -21.77
N ASP A 263 -1.31 2.19 -20.58
CA ASP A 263 -0.60 2.55 -19.36
C ASP A 263 0.77 1.86 -19.28
N ALA A 264 1.85 2.65 -19.37
CA ALA A 264 3.21 2.15 -19.44
C ALA A 264 3.64 1.39 -18.17
N ASP A 265 3.26 1.88 -16.98
CA ASP A 265 3.55 1.20 -15.71
C ASP A 265 2.92 -0.20 -15.70
N THR A 266 1.66 -0.30 -16.13
CA THR A 266 0.92 -1.56 -16.20
C THR A 266 1.50 -2.52 -17.23
N LEU A 267 1.86 -2.03 -18.43
CA LEU A 267 2.45 -2.87 -19.48
C LEU A 267 3.76 -3.52 -19.02
N ILE A 268 4.65 -2.78 -18.35
CA ILE A 268 5.92 -3.32 -17.84
C ILE A 268 5.68 -4.39 -16.79
N GLN A 269 4.74 -4.16 -15.87
CA GLN A 269 4.43 -5.14 -14.82
C GLN A 269 3.81 -6.42 -15.39
N ILE A 270 2.94 -6.29 -16.40
CA ILE A 270 2.37 -7.45 -17.10
C ILE A 270 3.45 -8.19 -17.88
N ALA A 271 4.35 -7.49 -18.58
CA ALA A 271 5.48 -8.11 -19.26
C ALA A 271 6.33 -8.94 -18.29
N SER A 272 6.66 -8.39 -17.11
CA SER A 272 7.37 -9.11 -16.06
C SER A 272 6.63 -10.39 -15.61
N CYS A 273 5.31 -10.33 -15.43
CA CYS A 273 4.51 -11.49 -15.08
C CYS A 273 4.45 -12.55 -16.20
N LEU A 274 4.35 -12.11 -17.45
CA LEU A 274 4.32 -13.00 -18.62
C LEU A 274 5.62 -13.79 -18.77
N VAL A 275 6.76 -13.24 -18.35
CA VAL A 275 8.02 -13.99 -18.28
C VAL A 275 7.90 -15.21 -17.36
N PHE A 276 7.36 -15.04 -16.16
CA PHE A 276 7.13 -16.15 -15.21
C PHE A 276 6.11 -17.18 -15.74
N LEU A 277 5.13 -16.74 -16.53
CA LEU A 277 4.14 -17.61 -17.17
C LEU A 277 4.70 -18.35 -18.40
N GLY A 278 5.92 -18.03 -18.85
CA GLY A 278 6.57 -18.66 -20.00
C GLY A 278 6.30 -17.96 -21.35
N HIS A 279 5.75 -16.75 -21.34
CA HIS A 279 5.42 -15.95 -22.52
C HIS A 279 6.46 -14.84 -22.77
N ALA A 280 7.75 -15.19 -22.80
CA ALA A 280 8.84 -14.21 -22.90
C ALA A 280 8.80 -13.38 -24.19
N ASP A 281 8.39 -13.95 -25.33
CA ASP A 281 8.28 -13.23 -26.60
C ASP A 281 7.11 -12.22 -26.60
N GLU A 282 6.00 -12.57 -25.95
CA GLU A 282 4.87 -11.65 -25.74
C GLU A 282 5.30 -10.52 -24.80
N ALA A 283 6.02 -10.85 -23.71
CA ALA A 283 6.58 -9.87 -22.80
C ALA A 283 7.53 -8.89 -23.49
N ALA A 284 8.42 -9.37 -24.38
CA ALA A 284 9.30 -8.54 -25.19
C ALA A 284 8.50 -7.58 -26.07
N SER A 285 7.45 -8.07 -26.74
CA SER A 285 6.58 -7.25 -27.60
C SER A 285 5.87 -6.14 -26.81
N LEU A 286 5.44 -6.41 -25.57
CA LEU A 286 4.87 -5.38 -24.69
C LEU A 286 5.91 -4.37 -24.23
N PHE A 287 7.12 -4.83 -23.88
CA PHE A 287 8.19 -3.96 -23.44
C PHE A 287 8.71 -3.05 -24.56
N ASP A 288 8.83 -3.58 -25.79
CA ASP A 288 9.23 -2.82 -26.98
C ASP A 288 8.24 -1.68 -27.28
N LYS A 289 6.94 -1.91 -27.09
CA LYS A 289 5.92 -0.85 -27.17
C LYS A 289 6.20 0.29 -26.20
N VAL A 290 6.70 -0.01 -25.00
CA VAL A 290 7.03 1.02 -24.00
C VAL A 290 8.34 1.74 -24.37
N ILE A 291 9.37 1.01 -24.82
CA ILE A 291 10.66 1.59 -25.27
C ILE A 291 10.44 2.60 -26.39
N GLN A 292 9.68 2.22 -27.42
CA GLN A 292 9.47 3.06 -28.61
C GLN A 292 8.80 4.39 -28.26
N ARG A 293 7.95 4.41 -27.24
CA ARG A 293 7.17 5.60 -26.83
C ARG A 293 7.92 6.49 -25.86
N ASN A 294 8.64 5.89 -24.91
CA ASN A 294 9.41 6.64 -23.91
C ASN A 294 10.73 5.93 -23.61
N PRO A 295 11.79 6.23 -24.39
CA PRO A 295 13.10 5.63 -24.21
C PRO A 295 13.65 5.85 -22.79
N LEU A 296 13.46 7.04 -22.19
CA LEU A 296 13.94 7.35 -20.84
C LEU A 296 13.22 6.55 -19.76
N TYR A 297 11.94 6.28 -19.94
CA TYR A 297 11.18 5.46 -19.01
C TYR A 297 11.56 3.98 -19.11
N ALA A 298 11.81 3.47 -20.32
CA ALA A 298 12.33 2.12 -20.48
C ALA A 298 13.72 1.92 -19.86
N GLU A 299 14.57 2.96 -19.85
CA GLU A 299 15.86 2.94 -19.14
C GLU A 299 15.71 2.70 -17.64
N LEU A 300 14.66 3.25 -17.00
CA LEU A 300 14.36 2.99 -15.58
C LEU A 300 14.00 1.52 -15.32
N HIS A 301 13.45 0.84 -16.33
CA HIS A 301 12.98 -0.54 -16.26
C HIS A 301 13.88 -1.53 -17.04
N ARG A 302 15.12 -1.14 -17.34
CA ARG A 302 16.10 -1.95 -18.07
C ARG A 302 16.33 -3.34 -17.45
N HIS A 303 16.17 -3.47 -16.14
CA HIS A 303 16.23 -4.75 -15.44
C HIS A 303 15.14 -5.75 -15.87
N VAL A 304 13.92 -5.28 -16.15
CA VAL A 304 12.84 -6.13 -16.68
C VAL A 304 13.22 -6.61 -18.08
N HIS A 305 13.77 -5.70 -18.91
CA HIS A 305 14.24 -6.04 -20.24
C HIS A 305 15.38 -7.08 -20.22
N ALA A 306 16.32 -6.96 -19.28
CA ALA A 306 17.38 -7.95 -19.10
C ALA A 306 16.84 -9.33 -18.70
N HIS A 307 15.79 -9.37 -17.88
CA HIS A 307 15.11 -10.60 -17.48
C HIS A 307 14.34 -11.24 -18.64
N ILE A 308 13.60 -10.44 -19.42
CA ILE A 308 12.95 -10.89 -20.65
C ILE A 308 13.99 -11.51 -21.61
N ALA A 309 15.09 -10.80 -21.86
CA ALA A 309 16.15 -11.28 -22.75
C ALA A 309 16.76 -12.61 -22.27
N LEU A 310 16.96 -12.78 -20.96
CA LEU A 310 17.44 -14.04 -20.39
C LEU A 310 16.48 -15.19 -20.68
N GLU A 311 15.17 -14.99 -20.48
CA GLU A 311 14.19 -16.06 -20.68
C GLU A 311 13.89 -16.34 -22.17
N GLN A 312 14.10 -15.36 -23.05
CA GLN A 312 14.18 -15.56 -24.51
C GLN A 312 15.43 -16.36 -24.93
N GLY A 313 16.45 -16.46 -24.06
CA GLY A 313 17.74 -17.08 -24.35
C GLY A 313 18.76 -16.17 -25.04
N ASP A 314 18.47 -14.86 -25.14
CA ASP A 314 19.41 -13.85 -25.61
C ASP A 314 20.30 -13.38 -24.43
N PHE A 315 21.22 -14.27 -24.04
CA PHE A 315 22.10 -14.04 -22.90
C PHE A 315 23.06 -12.85 -23.11
N GLN A 316 23.46 -12.57 -24.35
CA GLN A 316 24.31 -11.43 -24.67
C GLN A 316 23.58 -10.10 -24.43
N ARG A 317 22.32 -10.00 -24.89
CA ARG A 317 21.48 -8.82 -24.63
C ARG A 317 21.16 -8.68 -23.14
N CYS A 318 20.88 -9.78 -22.44
CA CYS A 318 20.73 -9.77 -20.99
C CYS A 318 21.97 -9.18 -20.29
N ILE A 319 23.17 -9.62 -20.66
CA ILE A 319 24.43 -9.10 -20.10
C ILE A 319 24.60 -7.61 -20.41
N ALA A 320 24.39 -7.20 -21.66
CA ALA A 320 24.54 -5.81 -22.09
C ALA A 320 23.61 -4.87 -21.31
N LEU A 321 22.34 -5.26 -21.12
CA LEU A 321 21.36 -4.50 -20.36
C LEU A 321 21.64 -4.53 -18.85
N GLY A 322 22.03 -5.68 -18.31
CA GLY A 322 22.13 -5.90 -16.87
C GLY A 322 23.46 -5.47 -16.23
N SER A 323 24.56 -5.45 -16.97
CA SER A 323 25.90 -5.15 -16.42
C SER A 323 26.12 -3.68 -16.04
N THR A 324 25.33 -2.77 -16.59
CA THR A 324 25.51 -1.32 -16.40
C THR A 324 24.78 -0.76 -15.18
N GLN A 325 24.03 -1.60 -14.48
CA GLN A 325 23.09 -1.17 -13.45
C GLN A 325 23.44 -1.75 -12.08
N LYS A 326 23.15 -0.99 -11.03
CA LYS A 326 23.16 -1.49 -9.66
C LYS A 326 22.03 -2.51 -9.51
N ALA A 327 22.28 -3.58 -8.75
CA ALA A 327 21.28 -4.63 -8.53
C ALA A 327 19.96 -4.02 -8.00
N PRO A 328 18.86 -4.09 -8.78
CA PRO A 328 17.56 -3.52 -8.38
C PRO A 328 16.89 -4.32 -7.27
N TRP A 329 17.12 -5.64 -7.23
CA TRP A 329 16.61 -6.56 -6.23
C TRP A 329 17.65 -7.63 -5.88
N VAL A 330 17.36 -8.42 -4.84
CA VAL A 330 18.32 -9.36 -4.22
C VAL A 330 18.83 -10.39 -5.22
N ASP A 331 17.96 -11.04 -5.98
CA ASP A 331 18.27 -12.11 -6.93
C ASP A 331 18.72 -11.64 -8.32
N PHE A 332 18.82 -10.33 -8.58
CA PHE A 332 19.29 -9.83 -9.86
C PHE A 332 20.71 -10.32 -10.21
N PRO A 333 21.69 -10.34 -9.28
CA PRO A 333 23.01 -10.88 -9.58
C PRO A 333 23.00 -12.40 -9.85
N ASN A 334 22.05 -13.15 -9.29
CA ASN A 334 21.85 -14.57 -9.65
C ASN A 334 21.42 -14.70 -11.13
N MET A 335 20.52 -13.83 -11.59
CA MET A 335 20.12 -13.78 -13.00
C MET A 335 21.33 -13.47 -13.91
N MET A 336 22.17 -12.50 -13.52
CA MET A 336 23.41 -12.19 -14.25
C MET A 336 24.40 -13.36 -14.24
N ALA A 337 24.54 -14.08 -13.12
CA ALA A 337 25.39 -15.26 -13.03
C ALA A 337 24.93 -16.35 -14.01
N ALA A 338 23.62 -16.57 -14.13
CA ALA A 338 23.05 -17.50 -15.11
C ALA A 338 23.34 -17.08 -16.56
N ALA A 339 23.23 -15.79 -16.88
CA ALA A 339 23.56 -15.28 -18.21
C ALA A 339 25.06 -15.48 -18.54
N TYR A 340 25.96 -15.15 -17.61
CA TYR A 340 27.41 -15.36 -17.77
C TYR A 340 27.77 -16.84 -17.89
N TYR A 341 27.11 -17.71 -17.12
CA TYR A 341 27.24 -19.16 -17.26
C TYR A 341 26.89 -19.62 -18.66
N ALA A 342 25.75 -19.15 -19.21
CA ALA A 342 25.27 -19.56 -20.52
C ALA A 342 26.19 -19.15 -21.68
N VAL A 343 26.92 -18.03 -21.54
CA VAL A 343 27.94 -17.59 -22.53
C VAL A 343 29.34 -18.13 -22.25
N GLY A 344 29.52 -18.91 -21.16
CA GLY A 344 30.80 -19.52 -20.80
C GLY A 344 31.79 -18.61 -20.06
N ASP A 345 31.39 -17.40 -19.65
CA ASP A 345 32.21 -16.49 -18.85
C ASP A 345 32.15 -16.88 -17.36
N LEU A 346 32.88 -17.96 -17.02
CA LEU A 346 32.86 -18.53 -15.67
C LEU A 346 33.41 -17.56 -14.62
N GLU A 347 34.33 -16.66 -14.98
CA GLU A 347 34.88 -15.68 -14.04
C GLU A 347 33.80 -14.70 -13.59
N LYS A 348 33.10 -14.05 -14.55
CA LYS A 348 32.01 -13.13 -14.22
C LYS A 348 30.78 -13.82 -13.64
N MET A 349 30.55 -15.07 -14.00
CA MET A 349 29.54 -15.91 -13.36
C MET A 349 29.81 -16.04 -11.86
N HIS A 350 31.04 -16.43 -11.47
CA HIS A 350 31.38 -16.55 -10.04
C HIS A 350 31.31 -15.21 -9.32
N GLN A 351 31.77 -14.12 -9.94
CA GLN A 351 31.67 -12.77 -9.38
C GLN A 351 30.20 -12.38 -9.12
N SER A 352 29.31 -12.64 -10.09
CA SER A 352 27.89 -12.33 -9.98
C SER A 352 27.18 -13.20 -8.93
N TRP A 353 27.56 -14.48 -8.84
CA TRP A 353 27.07 -15.38 -7.78
C TRP A 353 27.48 -14.91 -6.39
N GLN A 354 28.73 -14.49 -6.19
CA GLN A 354 29.18 -13.92 -4.91
C GLN A 354 28.47 -12.61 -4.58
N ALA A 355 28.21 -11.76 -5.58
CA ALA A 355 27.41 -10.55 -5.39
C ALA A 355 25.97 -10.88 -4.94
N PHE A 356 25.37 -11.93 -5.49
CA PHE A 356 24.06 -12.43 -5.04
C PHE A 356 24.11 -12.89 -3.58
N LEU A 357 25.09 -13.73 -3.21
CA LEU A 357 25.22 -14.20 -1.82
C LEU A 357 25.42 -13.04 -0.84
N SER A 358 26.15 -11.99 -1.23
CA SER A 358 26.33 -10.79 -0.42
C SER A 358 25.04 -10.00 -0.22
N GLU A 359 24.26 -9.79 -1.29
CA GLU A 359 22.95 -9.12 -1.19
C GLU A 359 21.96 -9.96 -0.37
N PHE A 360 21.95 -11.28 -0.56
CA PHE A 360 21.15 -12.22 0.23
C PHE A 360 21.53 -12.17 1.72
N GLN A 361 22.82 -12.16 2.04
CA GLN A 361 23.32 -12.01 3.41
C GLN A 361 22.75 -10.76 4.07
N LYS A 362 22.86 -9.63 3.36
CA LYS A 362 22.52 -8.32 3.88
C LYS A 362 21.02 -8.13 4.06
N LYS A 363 20.23 -8.57 3.07
CA LYS A 363 18.81 -8.22 2.97
C LYS A 363 17.86 -9.31 3.43
N ILE A 364 18.25 -10.60 3.34
CA ILE A 364 17.37 -11.72 3.67
C ILE A 364 17.71 -12.34 5.02
N VAL A 365 18.99 -12.58 5.31
CA VAL A 365 19.43 -13.17 6.60
C VAL A 365 20.09 -12.17 7.55
N HIS A 366 19.99 -10.88 7.25
CA HIS A 366 20.39 -9.75 8.11
C HIS A 366 21.80 -9.85 8.72
N GLY A 367 22.77 -10.29 7.92
CA GLY A 367 24.18 -10.40 8.33
C GLY A 367 24.56 -11.74 8.96
N ALA A 368 23.63 -12.68 9.12
CA ALA A 368 23.94 -14.03 9.55
C ALA A 368 24.84 -14.77 8.53
N GLU A 369 25.37 -15.92 8.93
CA GLU A 369 26.14 -16.79 8.03
C GLU A 369 25.28 -17.26 6.85
N VAL A 370 25.83 -17.20 5.64
CA VAL A 370 25.12 -17.59 4.41
C VAL A 370 25.41 -19.04 4.09
N ASP A 371 24.35 -19.84 3.98
CA ASP A 371 24.40 -21.13 3.30
C ASP A 371 24.07 -20.94 1.80
N PRO A 372 25.00 -21.20 0.86
CA PRO A 372 24.74 -21.07 -0.56
C PRO A 372 23.61 -21.96 -1.08
N GLN A 373 23.37 -23.13 -0.48
CA GLN A 373 22.24 -24.00 -0.87
C GLN A 373 20.92 -23.38 -0.42
N GLN A 374 20.87 -22.81 0.78
CA GLN A 374 19.71 -22.06 1.25
C GLN A 374 19.42 -20.85 0.35
N ALA A 375 20.44 -20.09 -0.04
CA ALA A 375 20.29 -18.94 -0.94
C ALA A 375 19.78 -19.37 -2.33
N LEU A 376 20.29 -20.48 -2.86
CA LEU A 376 19.82 -21.07 -4.11
C LEU A 376 18.35 -21.53 -4.01
N GLN A 377 17.98 -22.20 -2.92
CA GLN A 377 16.60 -22.63 -2.71
C GLN A 377 15.67 -21.43 -2.56
N TRP A 378 16.13 -20.37 -1.90
CA TRP A 378 15.37 -19.13 -1.78
C TRP A 378 15.10 -18.52 -3.16
N VAL A 379 16.11 -18.38 -4.04
CA VAL A 379 15.90 -17.78 -5.37
C VAL A 379 14.97 -18.59 -6.26
N ILE A 380 14.99 -19.93 -6.13
CA ILE A 380 14.05 -20.81 -6.84
C ILE A 380 12.62 -20.62 -6.33
N ASN A 381 12.45 -20.42 -5.02
CA ASN A 381 11.12 -20.32 -4.40
C ASN A 381 10.48 -18.94 -4.55
N VAL A 382 11.26 -17.84 -4.55
CA VAL A 382 10.76 -16.45 -4.73
C VAL A 382 10.25 -16.18 -6.14
N ASN A 383 10.74 -16.91 -7.13
CA ASN A 383 10.44 -16.67 -8.53
C ASN A 383 9.36 -17.64 -9.02
N PRO A 384 8.12 -17.19 -9.26
CA PRO A 384 6.96 -18.05 -9.49
C PRO A 384 6.88 -18.57 -10.94
N TYR A 385 7.93 -19.21 -11.44
CA TYR A 385 7.91 -19.76 -12.79
C TYR A 385 6.88 -20.89 -12.94
N LYS A 386 5.95 -20.76 -13.88
CA LYS A 386 4.99 -21.81 -14.28
C LYS A 386 5.70 -23.04 -14.86
N GLY A 387 6.81 -22.81 -15.55
CA GLY A 387 7.59 -23.83 -16.25
C GLY A 387 9.08 -23.76 -15.92
N ARG A 388 9.90 -24.32 -16.82
CA ARG A 388 11.37 -24.28 -16.67
C ARG A 388 11.91 -22.91 -17.08
N SER A 389 12.66 -22.28 -16.17
CA SER A 389 13.44 -21.07 -16.46
C SER A 389 14.73 -21.41 -17.21
N ARG A 390 15.23 -20.47 -18.02
CA ARG A 390 16.56 -20.54 -18.64
C ARG A 390 17.71 -20.53 -17.63
N MET A 391 17.45 -20.22 -16.36
CA MET A 391 18.44 -20.29 -15.29
C MET A 391 18.67 -21.72 -14.74
N GLU A 392 17.80 -22.68 -15.05
CA GLU A 392 17.88 -24.05 -14.50
C GLU A 392 19.24 -24.74 -14.74
N PRO A 393 19.89 -24.67 -15.92
CA PRO A 393 21.21 -25.24 -16.13
C PRO A 393 22.29 -24.64 -15.21
N PHE A 394 22.22 -23.34 -14.95
CA PHE A 394 23.13 -22.67 -14.03
C PHE A 394 22.88 -23.11 -12.59
N TRP A 395 21.62 -23.21 -12.17
CA TRP A 395 21.29 -23.68 -10.82
C TRP A 395 21.77 -25.11 -10.55
N LYS A 396 21.68 -26.01 -11.54
CA LYS A 396 22.26 -27.37 -11.44
C LYS A 396 23.79 -27.37 -11.38
N PHE A 397 24.43 -26.46 -12.12
CA PHE A 397 25.88 -26.31 -12.08
C PHE A 397 26.35 -25.83 -10.69
N ILE A 398 25.71 -24.80 -10.13
CA ILE A 398 26.16 -24.19 -8.87
C ILE A 398 25.79 -25.04 -7.63
N SER A 399 24.75 -25.87 -7.71
CA SER A 399 24.36 -26.78 -6.63
C SER A 399 25.25 -28.03 -6.54
N GLY A 400 25.93 -28.41 -7.63
CA GLY A 400 26.68 -29.67 -7.74
C GLY A 400 25.82 -30.95 -7.69
N SER A 401 24.49 -30.87 -7.80
CA SER A 401 23.54 -31.99 -7.73
C SER A 401 22.22 -31.71 -8.45
N GLU A 402 21.36 -32.73 -8.66
CA GLU A 402 20.02 -32.51 -9.24
C GLU A 402 19.17 -31.62 -8.32
N VAL A 403 18.87 -30.40 -8.79
CA VAL A 403 18.00 -29.46 -8.09
C VAL A 403 16.55 -29.96 -8.16
N SER A 404 15.94 -30.20 -7.01
CA SER A 404 14.53 -30.57 -6.91
C SER A 404 13.64 -29.33 -7.00
N PHE A 405 13.02 -29.12 -8.16
CA PHE A 405 11.99 -28.10 -8.36
C PHE A 405 10.69 -28.56 -7.68
N SER A 406 10.45 -28.09 -6.46
CA SER A 406 9.16 -28.29 -5.81
C SER A 406 8.13 -27.37 -6.45
N SER A 407 7.11 -27.95 -7.11
CA SER A 407 5.94 -27.23 -7.63
C SER A 407 4.98 -26.75 -6.52
N ARG A 408 5.50 -26.34 -5.37
CA ARG A 408 4.70 -25.89 -4.24
C ARG A 408 4.80 -24.38 -4.14
N VAL A 409 3.63 -23.75 -4.32
CA VAL A 409 3.13 -22.54 -3.63
C VAL A 409 4.08 -22.17 -2.50
N PHE A 410 4.62 -20.96 -2.52
CA PHE A 410 5.48 -20.38 -1.49
C PHE A 410 5.19 -21.03 -0.14
N GLN A 411 6.04 -21.97 0.25
CA GLN A 411 5.89 -22.59 1.55
C GLN A 411 6.11 -21.47 2.54
N LYS A 412 5.00 -21.09 3.19
CA LYS A 412 4.93 -20.28 4.40
C LYS A 412 6.26 -20.39 5.11
N VAL A 413 7.09 -19.34 5.02
CA VAL A 413 8.30 -19.24 5.82
C VAL A 413 7.78 -19.40 7.23
N VAL A 414 7.96 -20.58 7.82
CA VAL A 414 7.57 -20.82 9.20
C VAL A 414 8.48 -19.87 9.95
N PRO A 415 7.93 -18.80 10.56
CA PRO A 415 8.76 -17.93 11.35
C PRO A 415 9.38 -18.84 12.39
N THR A 416 10.71 -18.79 12.55
CA THR A 416 11.36 -19.32 13.74
C THR A 416 10.48 -18.90 14.90
N VAL A 417 9.80 -19.84 15.57
CA VAL A 417 8.75 -19.49 16.54
C VAL A 417 9.44 -18.72 17.66
N LEU A 418 9.38 -17.40 17.58
CA LEU A 418 9.85 -16.51 18.62
C LEU A 418 8.92 -16.78 19.79
N LYS A 419 9.44 -17.47 20.81
CA LYS A 419 8.66 -17.85 21.99
C LYS A 419 8.31 -16.57 22.75
N ASN A 420 7.03 -16.21 22.78
CA ASN A 420 6.56 -15.10 23.60
C ASN A 420 6.44 -15.57 25.06
N SER A 421 6.80 -14.72 26.02
CA SER A 421 6.75 -15.06 27.44
C SER A 421 6.10 -13.95 28.24
N PHE A 422 5.31 -14.30 29.26
CA PHE A 422 4.65 -13.33 30.13
C PHE A 422 4.59 -13.89 31.57
N PHE A 423 5.57 -13.56 32.41
CA PHE A 423 5.64 -14.09 33.78
C PHE A 423 6.23 -13.10 34.79
N GLU A 424 5.94 -13.34 36.06
CA GLU A 424 6.50 -12.59 37.18
C GLU A 424 7.70 -13.34 37.77
N GLU A 425 8.80 -12.63 37.95
CA GLU A 425 10.04 -13.14 38.54
C GLU A 425 10.58 -12.10 39.53
N HIS A 426 10.71 -12.47 40.80
CA HIS A 426 11.23 -11.61 41.88
C HIS A 426 10.57 -10.22 42.01
N GLY A 427 9.26 -10.12 41.77
CA GLY A 427 8.49 -8.86 41.89
C GLY A 427 8.56 -7.95 40.65
N LEU A 428 9.19 -8.41 39.57
CA LEU A 428 9.19 -7.76 38.26
C LEU A 428 8.53 -8.68 37.23
N TRP A 429 7.78 -8.09 36.30
CA TRP A 429 7.19 -8.81 35.18
C TRP A 429 8.17 -8.81 34.01
N GLN A 430 8.61 -10.01 33.60
CA GLN A 430 9.40 -10.21 32.40
C GLN A 430 8.46 -10.58 31.25
N ILE A 431 8.47 -9.75 30.21
CA ILE A 431 7.56 -9.87 29.07
C ILE A 431 8.39 -9.89 27.78
N THR A 432 8.26 -10.98 27.02
CA THR A 432 8.92 -11.15 25.72
C THR A 432 7.85 -11.28 24.63
N TYR A 433 7.96 -10.48 23.58
CA TYR A 433 7.08 -10.56 22.42
C TYR A 433 7.87 -10.27 21.15
N GLU A 434 7.74 -11.11 20.12
CA GLU A 434 8.47 -10.97 18.84
C GLU A 434 9.98 -10.72 19.03
N GLY A 435 10.61 -11.51 19.91
CA GLY A 435 12.06 -11.48 20.16
C GLY A 435 12.58 -10.36 21.06
N HIS A 436 11.70 -9.46 21.54
CA HIS A 436 12.08 -8.34 22.40
C HIS A 436 11.59 -8.54 23.83
N THR A 437 12.48 -8.39 24.81
CA THR A 437 12.16 -8.58 26.25
C THR A 437 12.20 -7.26 27.01
N ILE A 438 11.13 -6.98 27.77
CA ILE A 438 11.05 -5.86 28.71
C ILE A 438 10.82 -6.35 30.15
N ARG A 439 11.19 -5.51 31.12
CA ARG A 439 10.95 -5.74 32.55
C ARG A 439 10.18 -4.56 33.15
N LEU A 440 9.04 -4.84 33.78
CA LEU A 440 8.17 -3.80 34.36
C LEU A 440 7.86 -4.10 35.83
N ALA A 441 7.70 -3.04 36.63
CA ALA A 441 7.24 -3.16 38.01
C ALA A 441 5.82 -3.73 38.09
N ALA A 442 5.53 -4.52 39.13
CA ALA A 442 4.25 -5.18 39.29
C ALA A 442 3.06 -4.20 39.24
N ALA A 443 2.05 -4.56 38.45
CA ALA A 443 0.78 -3.85 38.37
C ALA A 443 -0.37 -4.86 38.44
N LYS A 444 -1.44 -4.54 39.16
CA LYS A 444 -2.60 -5.44 39.32
C LYS A 444 -3.19 -5.87 37.97
N GLY A 445 -3.13 -5.01 36.95
CA GLY A 445 -3.59 -5.34 35.59
C GLY A 445 -2.72 -6.36 34.84
N PHE A 446 -1.45 -6.57 35.21
CA PHE A 446 -0.61 -7.61 34.59
C PHE A 446 -1.07 -9.02 34.97
N GLN A 447 -1.60 -9.20 36.18
CA GLN A 447 -2.20 -10.46 36.59
C GLN A 447 -3.47 -10.78 35.79
N ASP A 448 -4.30 -9.75 35.55
CA ASP A 448 -5.51 -9.88 34.73
C ASP A 448 -5.15 -10.26 33.28
N LEU A 449 -4.12 -9.60 32.71
CA LEU A 449 -3.58 -9.91 31.39
C LEU A 449 -3.03 -11.33 31.33
N ALA A 450 -2.17 -11.74 32.27
CA ALA A 450 -1.60 -13.09 32.32
C ALA A 450 -2.70 -14.17 32.37
N THR A 451 -3.77 -13.92 33.13
CA THR A 451 -4.91 -14.85 33.24
C THR A 451 -5.64 -15.01 31.90
N MET A 452 -5.84 -13.92 31.16
CA MET A 452 -6.49 -13.96 29.84
C MET A 452 -5.57 -14.55 28.76
N LEU A 453 -4.27 -14.24 28.79
CA LEU A 453 -3.29 -14.79 27.85
C LEU A 453 -3.11 -16.30 28.01
N LYS A 454 -3.26 -16.84 29.23
CA LYS A 454 -3.25 -18.30 29.50
C LYS A 454 -4.43 -19.04 28.90
N HIS A 455 -5.53 -18.33 28.62
CA HIS A 455 -6.76 -18.91 28.10
C HIS A 455 -7.34 -18.08 26.95
N PRO A 456 -6.69 -18.07 25.77
CA PRO A 456 -7.20 -17.38 24.60
C PRO A 456 -8.63 -17.82 24.26
N GLY A 457 -9.49 -16.86 23.91
CA GLY A 457 -10.90 -17.10 23.57
C GLY A 457 -11.84 -17.33 24.75
N LYS A 458 -11.33 -17.57 25.98
CA LYS A 458 -12.18 -17.75 27.17
C LYS A 458 -12.72 -16.41 27.68
N GLU A 459 -14.00 -16.37 27.99
CA GLU A 459 -14.64 -15.21 28.63
C GLU A 459 -14.45 -15.26 30.15
N PHE A 460 -14.03 -14.14 30.73
CA PHE A 460 -13.87 -13.95 32.17
C PHE A 460 -14.82 -12.88 32.67
N HIS A 461 -15.73 -13.24 33.57
CA HIS A 461 -16.62 -12.24 34.19
C HIS A 461 -15.81 -11.27 35.05
N CYS A 462 -16.14 -9.97 35.02
CA CYS A 462 -15.36 -8.93 35.70
C CYS A 462 -15.21 -9.14 37.21
N THR A 463 -16.18 -9.81 37.87
CA THR A 463 -16.07 -10.15 39.31
C THR A 463 -15.05 -11.26 39.59
N ALA A 464 -14.79 -12.15 38.63
CA ALA A 464 -13.78 -13.20 38.78
C ALA A 464 -12.35 -12.63 38.67
N LEU A 465 -12.16 -11.59 37.86
CA LEU A 465 -10.89 -10.84 37.72
C LEU A 465 -10.65 -9.82 38.87
N MET A 466 -11.64 -9.57 39.73
CA MET A 466 -11.50 -8.71 40.91
C MET A 466 -10.98 -9.47 42.14
N GLY A 467 -11.00 -10.80 42.13
CA GLY A 467 -10.69 -11.64 43.29
C GLY A 467 -11.85 -11.74 44.28
N SER A 468 -11.97 -12.88 44.95
CA SER A 468 -12.97 -13.16 45.99
C SER A 468 -12.74 -12.30 47.24
N GLY A 469 -13.29 -11.08 47.26
CA GLY A 469 -13.09 -10.14 48.37
C GLY A 469 -14.14 -9.03 48.50
N PHE A 470 -15.34 -9.16 47.93
CA PHE A 470 -16.46 -8.24 48.21
C PHE A 470 -17.25 -8.73 49.43
N ALA A 471 -16.68 -8.55 50.62
CA ALA A 471 -17.42 -8.66 51.87
C ALA A 471 -18.14 -7.32 52.15
N THR A 472 -19.43 -7.41 52.48
CA THR A 472 -20.32 -6.30 52.82
C THR A 472 -20.09 -5.79 54.24
N THR A 473 -19.71 -4.52 54.42
CA THR A 473 -19.85 -3.76 55.69
C THR A 473 -20.07 -2.25 55.45
N PRO A 474 -20.64 -1.49 56.43
CA PRO A 474 -21.48 -0.31 56.18
C PRO A 474 -20.93 1.10 56.54
N GLU A 475 -21.43 2.09 55.79
CA GLU A 475 -21.75 3.54 55.99
C GLU A 475 -20.92 4.54 56.85
N PHE A 476 -20.63 5.71 56.24
CA PHE A 476 -20.49 7.06 56.84
C PHE A 476 -21.08 8.13 55.88
N VAL A 477 -21.67 9.21 56.41
CA VAL A 477 -22.51 10.22 55.71
C VAL A 477 -21.78 11.58 55.57
N PHE A 478 -21.92 12.30 54.45
CA PHE A 478 -21.40 13.67 54.22
C PHE A 478 -22.45 14.67 53.68
N ASP A 479 -22.24 15.97 53.93
CA ASP A 479 -23.14 17.11 53.67
C ASP A 479 -23.14 17.61 52.19
N GLU A 480 -24.31 17.89 51.62
CA GLU A 480 -24.56 18.07 50.18
C GLU A 480 -23.97 19.37 49.60
N LYS A 481 -23.74 20.37 50.45
CA LYS A 481 -23.14 21.66 50.06
C LYS A 481 -21.63 21.53 49.76
N ALA A 482 -20.92 20.67 50.50
CA ALA A 482 -19.51 20.39 50.25
C ALA A 482 -19.30 19.65 48.92
N ARG A 483 -20.20 18.71 48.59
CA ARG A 483 -20.16 17.93 47.34
C ARG A 483 -20.21 18.81 46.09
N ARG A 484 -21.10 19.80 46.04
CA ARG A 484 -21.20 20.72 44.89
C ARG A 484 -19.96 21.59 44.75
N SER A 485 -19.39 22.05 45.87
CA SER A 485 -18.18 22.85 45.87
C SER A 485 -16.98 22.09 45.31
N TYR A 486 -16.84 20.80 45.63
CA TYR A 486 -15.76 19.99 45.09
C TYR A 486 -15.95 19.66 43.60
N GLN A 487 -17.18 19.39 43.16
CA GLN A 487 -17.47 19.14 41.74
C GLN A 487 -17.14 20.36 40.87
N GLN A 488 -17.43 21.56 41.34
CA GLN A 488 -17.10 22.80 40.65
C GLN A 488 -15.58 23.01 40.56
N ARG A 489 -14.85 22.77 41.67
CA ARG A 489 -13.38 22.94 41.70
C ARG A 489 -12.66 21.95 40.77
N ILE A 490 -13.17 20.72 40.66
CA ILE A 490 -12.64 19.70 39.75
C ILE A 490 -12.74 20.16 38.29
N GLN A 491 -13.82 20.83 37.93
CA GLN A 491 -14.02 21.34 36.56
C GLN A 491 -13.08 22.53 36.26
N GLU A 492 -12.91 23.44 37.21
CA GLU A 492 -11.94 24.55 37.11
C GLU A 492 -10.50 24.03 36.95
N LEU A 493 -10.11 23.03 37.75
CA LEU A 493 -8.77 22.44 37.67
C LEU A 493 -8.51 21.75 36.31
N GLN A 494 -9.52 21.16 35.66
CA GLN A 494 -9.37 20.58 34.33
C GLN A 494 -9.07 21.64 33.27
N GLU A 495 -9.73 22.79 33.35
CA GLU A 495 -9.50 23.91 32.43
C GLU A 495 -8.10 24.52 32.66
N GLU A 496 -7.70 24.70 33.92
CA GLU A 496 -6.35 25.20 34.28
C GLU A 496 -5.24 24.23 33.82
N ILE A 497 -5.46 22.90 33.90
CA ILE A 497 -4.52 21.89 33.40
C ILE A 497 -4.37 21.99 31.89
N SER A 498 -5.47 22.04 31.13
CA SER A 498 -5.39 22.17 29.67
C SER A 498 -4.75 23.48 29.20
N LEU A 499 -4.94 24.58 29.92
CA LEU A 499 -4.24 25.84 29.64
C LEU A 499 -2.73 25.73 29.92
N SER A 500 -2.32 25.01 30.97
CA SER A 500 -0.90 24.77 31.27
C SER A 500 -0.20 23.86 30.22
N GLU A 501 -0.95 22.96 29.56
CA GLU A 501 -0.42 22.12 28.47
C GLU A 501 -0.04 22.94 27.24
N ASN A 502 -0.87 23.90 26.84
CA ASN A 502 -0.60 24.74 25.68
C ASN A 502 0.60 25.68 25.89
N ASN A 503 0.91 26.01 27.15
CA ASN A 503 2.03 26.88 27.52
C ASN A 503 3.31 26.12 27.90
N ASN A 504 3.34 24.78 27.79
CA ASN A 504 4.47 23.90 28.13
C ASN A 504 5.02 24.04 29.58
N ASP A 505 4.20 24.44 30.55
CA ASP A 505 4.63 24.52 31.95
C ASP A 505 4.38 23.18 32.69
N HIS A 506 5.37 22.29 32.59
CA HIS A 506 5.28 20.92 33.08
C HIS A 506 5.19 20.82 34.62
N GLU A 507 5.77 21.77 35.36
CA GLU A 507 5.78 21.72 36.82
C GLU A 507 4.43 22.14 37.40
N GLN A 508 3.82 23.20 36.82
CA GLN A 508 2.48 23.64 37.18
C GLN A 508 1.43 22.58 36.84
N ARG A 509 1.53 21.95 35.67
CA ARG A 509 0.66 20.85 35.26
C ARG A 509 0.70 19.67 36.25
N ALA A 510 1.91 19.25 36.65
CA ALA A 510 2.07 18.12 37.57
C ALA A 510 1.52 18.42 38.98
N ARG A 511 1.49 19.69 39.39
CA ARG A 511 0.89 20.12 40.66
C ARG A 511 -0.64 20.13 40.58
N LEU A 512 -1.21 20.76 39.55
CA LEU A 512 -2.66 20.83 39.34
C LEU A 512 -3.28 19.44 39.14
N SER A 513 -2.58 18.55 38.43
CA SER A 513 -3.03 17.17 38.21
C SER A 513 -3.08 16.37 39.52
N ARG A 514 -2.13 16.57 40.44
CA ARG A 514 -2.16 15.91 41.77
C ARG A 514 -3.31 16.41 42.64
N GLU A 515 -3.61 17.71 42.58
CA GLU A 515 -4.74 18.29 43.31
C GLU A 515 -6.08 17.78 42.76
N TYR A 516 -6.19 17.70 41.43
CA TYR A 516 -7.33 17.09 40.74
C TYR A 516 -7.53 15.63 41.15
N GLU A 517 -6.48 14.81 41.10
CA GLU A 517 -6.54 13.40 41.48
C GLU A 517 -6.97 13.20 42.94
N HIS A 518 -6.43 14.00 43.86
CA HIS A 518 -6.78 13.94 45.28
C HIS A 518 -8.25 14.31 45.55
N LEU A 519 -8.77 15.35 44.88
CA LEU A 519 -10.18 15.75 45.03
C LEU A 519 -11.14 14.72 44.41
N VAL A 520 -10.78 14.13 43.29
CA VAL A 520 -11.56 13.05 42.66
C VAL A 520 -11.56 11.80 43.53
N GLU A 521 -10.43 11.42 44.13
CA GLU A 521 -10.34 10.28 45.05
C GLU A 521 -11.20 10.51 46.30
N HIS A 522 -11.14 11.71 46.89
CA HIS A 522 -11.93 12.08 48.06
C HIS A 522 -13.45 12.09 47.78
N LEU A 523 -13.86 12.55 46.59
CA LEU A 523 -15.26 12.51 46.17
C LEU A 523 -15.75 11.07 45.91
N SER A 524 -14.87 10.24 45.36
CA SER A 524 -15.17 8.84 45.04
C SER A 524 -15.36 7.97 46.30
N ALA A 525 -14.68 8.31 47.39
CA ALA A 525 -14.78 7.63 48.68
C ALA A 525 -16.09 7.94 49.43
N SER A 526 -16.76 9.05 49.14
CA SER A 526 -17.88 9.58 49.93
C SER A 526 -19.26 9.49 49.25
N ILE A 527 -19.36 9.01 48.00
CA ILE A 527 -20.63 8.97 47.27
C ILE A 527 -21.24 7.56 47.22
N GLY A 528 -22.35 7.39 47.94
CA GLY A 528 -23.47 6.52 47.54
C GLY A 528 -24.52 7.36 46.81
N ILE A 529 -24.97 6.96 45.62
CA ILE A 529 -25.85 7.79 44.80
C ILE A 529 -27.31 7.62 45.24
N LYS A 530 -27.93 8.74 45.71
CA LYS A 530 -29.37 8.99 45.93
C LYS A 530 -30.07 8.44 47.19
N GLY A 531 -29.43 8.46 48.37
CA GLY A 531 -30.17 8.51 49.65
C GLY A 531 -31.18 7.38 49.93
N ARG A 532 -31.13 6.25 49.22
CA ARG A 532 -31.91 5.03 49.49
C ARG A 532 -31.12 3.79 49.05
N ILE A 533 -31.37 2.71 49.78
CA ILE A 533 -30.62 1.44 49.87
C ILE A 533 -30.54 0.66 48.54
N ARG A 534 -29.44 -0.10 48.40
CA ARG A 534 -28.89 -0.88 47.27
C ARG A 534 -29.88 -1.77 46.47
N LYS A 535 -29.60 -1.87 45.15
CA LYS A 535 -29.85 -3.08 44.33
C LYS A 535 -28.57 -3.52 43.62
N SER A 536 -28.43 -4.85 43.49
CA SER A 536 -27.27 -5.65 43.03
C SER A 536 -26.58 -5.28 41.69
N HIS A 537 -27.06 -4.29 40.94
CA HIS A 537 -26.49 -3.92 39.64
C HIS A 537 -25.22 -3.03 39.76
N ASP A 538 -25.12 -2.24 40.85
CA ASP A 538 -24.06 -1.24 41.02
C ASP A 538 -22.68 -1.83 41.37
N SER A 539 -22.65 -2.97 42.06
CA SER A 539 -21.38 -3.65 42.39
C SER A 539 -20.72 -4.28 41.18
N ILE A 540 -21.52 -4.79 40.24
CA ILE A 540 -21.07 -5.38 38.98
C ILE A 540 -20.56 -4.30 38.05
N GLU A 541 -21.27 -3.16 37.94
CA GLU A 541 -20.83 -2.02 37.14
C GLU A 541 -19.53 -1.38 37.67
N LYS A 542 -19.38 -1.29 39.00
CA LYS A 542 -18.12 -0.87 39.63
C LYS A 542 -16.98 -1.86 39.37
N ALA A 543 -17.23 -3.17 39.51
CA ALA A 543 -16.25 -4.19 39.19
C ALA A 543 -15.85 -4.15 37.71
N ARG A 544 -16.82 -3.99 36.80
CA ARG A 544 -16.61 -3.86 35.35
C ARG A 544 -15.73 -2.67 35.00
N SER A 545 -16.04 -1.51 35.57
CA SER A 545 -15.31 -0.26 35.33
C SER A 545 -13.90 -0.32 35.90
N ALA A 546 -13.72 -0.85 37.12
CA ALA A 546 -12.42 -1.01 37.75
C ALA A 546 -11.52 -2.01 37.00
N VAL A 547 -12.05 -3.15 36.56
CA VAL A 547 -11.31 -4.14 35.75
C VAL A 547 -10.94 -3.55 34.39
N THR A 548 -11.88 -2.88 33.73
CA THR A 548 -11.64 -2.22 32.44
C THR A 548 -10.52 -1.19 32.54
N TRP A 549 -10.54 -0.36 33.57
CA TRP A 549 -9.49 0.64 33.81
C TRP A 549 -8.14 0.00 34.12
N ARG A 550 -8.09 -1.02 34.99
CA ARG A 550 -6.85 -1.75 35.32
C ARG A 550 -6.20 -2.38 34.09
N ILE A 551 -6.98 -3.04 33.24
CA ILE A 551 -6.50 -3.68 32.00
C ILE A 551 -5.99 -2.61 31.02
N ARG A 552 -6.74 -1.52 30.81
CA ARG A 552 -6.33 -0.45 29.88
C ARG A 552 -5.05 0.25 30.34
N ASN A 553 -4.94 0.57 31.63
CA ASN A 553 -3.74 1.18 32.21
C ASN A 553 -2.53 0.24 32.10
N ALA A 554 -2.72 -1.06 32.31
CA ALA A 554 -1.66 -2.06 32.10
C ALA A 554 -1.19 -2.12 30.63
N ILE A 555 -2.12 -2.13 29.66
CA ILE A 555 -1.79 -2.08 28.23
C ILE A 555 -1.04 -0.80 27.89
N GLN A 556 -1.44 0.35 28.44
CA GLN A 556 -0.76 1.63 28.21
C GLN A 556 0.66 1.65 28.79
N LYS A 557 0.87 1.09 29.99
CA LYS A 557 2.21 0.92 30.58
C LYS A 557 3.09 0.01 29.74
N ILE A 558 2.55 -1.09 29.23
CA ILE A 558 3.28 -1.98 28.30
C ILE A 558 3.58 -1.24 27.00
N ALA A 559 2.64 -0.47 26.46
CA ALA A 559 2.83 0.29 25.21
C ALA A 559 3.96 1.32 25.32
N GLY A 560 4.15 1.94 26.49
CA GLY A 560 5.24 2.88 26.73
C GLY A 560 6.64 2.25 26.70
N ALA A 561 6.75 0.96 27.05
CA ALA A 561 8.03 0.22 27.06
C ALA A 561 8.20 -0.74 25.87
N HIS A 562 7.10 -1.21 25.27
CA HIS A 562 7.04 -2.14 24.16
C HIS A 562 5.84 -1.82 23.25
N PRO A 563 5.97 -0.85 22.33
CA PRO A 563 4.86 -0.34 21.50
C PRO A 563 4.14 -1.42 20.68
N ALA A 564 4.89 -2.37 20.10
CA ALA A 564 4.32 -3.47 19.31
C ALA A 564 3.39 -4.38 20.13
N LEU A 565 3.81 -4.78 21.34
CA LEU A 565 2.98 -5.56 22.25
C LEU A 565 1.78 -4.76 22.77
N GLY A 566 1.95 -3.47 23.06
CA GLY A 566 0.83 -2.58 23.42
C GLY A 566 -0.24 -2.53 22.33
N LYS A 567 0.17 -2.43 21.07
CA LYS A 567 -0.73 -2.45 19.90
C LYS A 567 -1.43 -3.81 19.74
N HIS A 568 -0.72 -4.91 19.93
CA HIS A 568 -1.30 -6.27 19.92
C HIS A 568 -2.38 -6.44 21.00
N LEU A 569 -2.06 -6.11 22.25
CA LEU A 569 -2.98 -6.30 23.38
C LEU A 569 -4.21 -5.39 23.29
N SER A 570 -4.05 -4.14 22.83
CA SER A 570 -5.17 -3.21 22.65
C SER A 570 -6.17 -3.65 21.57
N ARG A 571 -5.72 -4.32 20.51
CA ARG A 571 -6.59 -4.89 19.47
C ARG A 571 -7.22 -6.21 19.89
N SER A 572 -6.45 -7.03 20.61
CA SER A 572 -6.82 -8.41 20.93
C SER A 572 -7.64 -8.55 22.22
N ILE A 573 -7.68 -7.53 23.09
CA ILE A 573 -8.39 -7.61 24.37
C ILE A 573 -9.67 -6.77 24.33
N ARG A 574 -10.80 -7.44 24.56
CA ARG A 574 -12.10 -6.79 24.76
C ARG A 574 -12.41 -6.75 26.25
N THR A 575 -12.69 -5.55 26.76
CA THR A 575 -13.08 -5.30 28.16
C THR A 575 -14.57 -4.98 28.23
N GLY A 576 -15.27 -5.56 29.20
CA GLY A 576 -16.70 -5.35 29.40
C GLY A 576 -17.17 -6.13 30.63
N LEU A 577 -18.46 -6.46 30.70
CA LEU A 577 -18.99 -7.37 31.74
C LEU A 577 -18.23 -8.71 31.72
N PHE A 578 -17.88 -9.16 30.52
CA PHE A 578 -16.94 -10.23 30.26
C PHE A 578 -15.71 -9.66 29.54
N CYS A 579 -14.53 -9.99 30.06
CA CYS A 579 -13.26 -9.67 29.44
C CYS A 579 -12.73 -10.91 28.72
N ARG A 580 -12.14 -10.71 27.54
CA ARG A 580 -11.62 -11.81 26.71
C ARG A 580 -10.43 -11.34 25.88
N TYR A 581 -9.46 -12.23 25.74
CA TYR A 581 -8.37 -12.11 24.80
C TYR A 581 -8.65 -12.97 23.57
N THR A 582 -8.84 -12.31 22.42
CA THR A 582 -9.07 -12.93 21.12
C THR A 582 -8.07 -12.32 20.13
N PRO A 583 -6.88 -12.93 19.96
CA PRO A 583 -5.90 -12.40 19.03
C PRO A 583 -6.29 -12.71 17.57
N GLU A 584 -5.86 -11.87 16.65
CA GLU A 584 -6.09 -12.04 15.19
C GLU A 584 -5.37 -13.28 14.63
N LYS A 585 -4.27 -13.70 15.28
CA LYS A 585 -3.51 -14.93 15.00
C LYS A 585 -3.18 -15.64 16.33
N GLU A 586 -3.00 -16.96 16.30
CA GLU A 586 -2.60 -17.69 17.51
C GLU A 586 -1.19 -17.27 17.94
N VAL A 587 -1.07 -16.78 19.18
CA VAL A 587 0.20 -16.34 19.77
C VAL A 587 0.56 -17.28 20.91
N PRO A 588 1.58 -18.14 20.76
CA PRO A 588 1.99 -19.04 21.83
C PRO A 588 2.69 -18.23 22.93
N TRP A 589 2.19 -18.36 24.16
CA TRP A 589 2.73 -17.70 25.35
C TRP A 589 3.30 -18.74 26.32
N THR A 590 4.50 -18.49 26.83
CA THR A 590 5.07 -19.20 27.98
C THR A 590 4.90 -18.36 29.24
N PHE A 591 4.57 -19.01 30.35
CA PHE A 591 4.32 -18.34 31.65
C PHE A 591 5.34 -18.75 32.71
N SER A 592 6.48 -19.31 32.28
CA SER A 592 7.58 -19.77 33.12
C SER A 592 8.92 -19.40 32.48
N GLY A 593 9.90 -19.00 33.29
CA GLY A 593 11.26 -18.64 32.86
C GLY A 593 12.18 -19.81 32.53
N LYS A 594 11.68 -20.91 31.93
CA LYS A 594 12.50 -22.04 31.47
C LYS A 594 12.21 -22.38 30.02
#